data_AF-A0A538DYU1-F1
#
_entry.id   AF-A0A538DYU1-F1
#
_cell.length_a   1.000
_cell.length_b   1.000
_cell.length_c   1.000
_cell.angle_alpha   90.00
_cell.angle_beta   90.00
_cell.angle_gamma   90.00
#
_symmetry.space_group_name_H-M   'P 1'
#
loop_
_entity.id
_entity.type
_entity.pdbx_description
1 polymer ?
#
loop_
_entity_poly.entity_id
_entity_poly.type
_entity_poly.pdbx_seq_one_letter_code
_entity_poly.pdbx_strand_id
1 'polypeptide(L)'
;MRLRVPADARHLAADREPPPEAARGRGDPRAGEAGDVRVLPAQTRDARSRREPPRGESGARERLISVPGRGNSVAAADYAESVREHLERELKLSAPSGFRLPELGGTPLPDRTFVSTYHDTHGLQLARHGVTLRHRLEGGSGLWQLKLPSGEARIELEEAGPPARPPERFLALLVALLRGEELVRVARLRTRRRSVRADGAEIVDDAVAVLDGQRVTRRFRELEIELLEGDERSLRRLEAMLTDAGARPGEFEPKLYRVLGLAYPPGHVDVPTAAAPGEAIGAAMLEQYEQLLAHDPGTRLGTDPEDLHQMRVAARRARAFLRAARPLLDVDWANELRAELGWLGAALGAARDL
;
A
#
# COMPACT_ATOMS: atom_id res chain seq x y z
N MET A 1 13.37 23.42 34.95
CA MET A 1 14.83 23.23 34.91
C MET A 1 15.21 22.91 33.46
N ARG A 2 15.71 23.90 32.71
CA ARG A 2 16.04 23.77 31.28
C ARG A 2 17.47 23.25 31.15
N LEU A 3 17.66 22.07 30.55
CA LEU A 3 18.97 21.50 30.27
C LEU A 3 19.39 21.82 28.83
N ARG A 4 20.58 22.43 28.75
CA ARG A 4 21.33 22.90 27.59
C ARG A 4 21.99 21.70 26.90
N VAL A 5 21.88 21.60 25.57
CA VAL A 5 22.71 20.70 24.75
C VAL A 5 23.89 21.52 24.22
N PRO A 6 25.15 21.09 24.35
CA PRO A 6 26.27 21.78 23.70
C PRO A 6 26.39 21.36 22.22
N ALA A 7 26.61 22.36 21.39
CA ALA A 7 27.12 22.23 20.03
C ALA A 7 28.63 22.01 20.07
N ASP A 8 29.15 21.10 19.23
CA ASP A 8 30.33 21.33 18.38
C ASP A 8 30.85 20.01 17.77
N ALA A 9 30.95 19.99 16.44
CA ALA A 9 31.94 19.22 15.68
C ALA A 9 31.98 19.72 14.23
N ARG A 10 32.63 20.86 14.01
CA ARG A 10 33.17 21.29 12.71
C ARG A 10 34.68 21.36 12.82
N HIS A 11 35.39 20.39 12.21
CA HIS A 11 36.62 20.60 11.44
C HIS A 11 37.33 19.27 11.16
N LEU A 12 37.56 18.97 9.89
CA LEU A 12 38.83 18.44 9.37
C LEU A 12 38.78 18.50 7.83
N ALA A 13 39.43 19.53 7.28
CA ALA A 13 39.78 19.66 5.87
C ALA A 13 41.13 20.38 5.79
N ALA A 14 42.11 19.71 5.16
CA ALA A 14 43.47 20.11 4.73
C ALA A 14 44.27 18.79 4.64
N ASP A 15 44.99 18.37 3.61
CA ASP A 15 45.66 19.02 2.48
C ASP A 15 45.89 17.96 1.39
N ARG A 16 45.73 18.28 0.10
CA ARG A 16 46.57 17.76 -1.00
C ARG A 16 46.58 18.74 -2.18
N GLU A 17 47.79 19.07 -2.62
CA GLU A 17 48.17 20.01 -3.68
C GLU A 17 47.61 19.66 -5.08
N PRO A 18 47.46 20.65 -5.98
CA PRO A 18 47.05 20.42 -7.37
C PRO A 18 48.26 20.14 -8.30
N PRO A 19 48.09 19.37 -9.39
CA PRO A 19 49.13 19.14 -10.39
C PRO A 19 49.19 20.26 -11.45
N PRO A 20 50.28 20.34 -12.24
CA PRO A 20 50.60 21.52 -13.05
C PRO A 20 49.92 21.52 -14.42
N GLU A 21 49.74 22.74 -14.94
CA GLU A 21 49.13 23.07 -16.22
C GLU A 21 50.18 23.16 -17.35
N ALA A 22 49.96 22.47 -18.48
CA ALA A 22 50.15 22.97 -19.86
C ALA A 22 50.20 21.84 -20.91
N ALA A 23 49.28 21.87 -21.88
CA ALA A 23 49.59 21.91 -23.32
C ALA A 23 48.31 22.09 -24.14
N ARG A 24 48.32 23.12 -24.99
CA ARG A 24 47.23 23.52 -25.89
C ARG A 24 47.15 22.57 -27.09
N GLY A 25 45.96 22.10 -27.42
CA GLY A 25 45.64 21.42 -28.68
C GLY A 25 44.20 21.72 -29.10
N ARG A 26 44.03 22.35 -30.27
CA ARG A 26 42.76 22.77 -30.86
C ARG A 26 41.99 21.58 -31.45
N GLY A 27 40.66 21.56 -31.29
CA GLY A 27 39.75 20.67 -32.03
C GLY A 27 38.32 20.70 -31.47
N ASP A 28 37.42 21.41 -32.16
CA ASP A 28 36.00 21.67 -31.86
C ASP A 28 35.08 20.53 -32.39
N PRO A 29 33.73 20.54 -32.23
CA PRO A 29 32.93 20.13 -31.07
C PRO A 29 31.96 18.98 -31.38
N ARG A 30 31.33 18.40 -30.35
CA ARG A 30 29.88 18.00 -30.27
C ARG A 30 29.67 16.93 -29.19
N ALA A 31 29.10 17.32 -28.06
CA ALA A 31 28.14 16.53 -27.28
C ALA A 31 27.67 17.38 -26.11
N GLY A 32 26.37 17.68 -26.07
CA GLY A 32 25.75 18.36 -24.94
C GLY A 32 25.45 17.37 -23.82
N GLU A 33 25.74 17.78 -22.60
CA GLU A 33 25.20 17.14 -21.40
C GLU A 33 25.01 18.16 -20.27
N ALA A 34 24.03 17.83 -19.42
CA ALA A 34 23.81 18.29 -18.06
C ALA A 34 23.37 19.76 -17.85
N GLY A 35 22.06 19.98 -18.03
CA GLY A 35 21.36 21.08 -17.39
C GLY A 35 20.80 20.65 -16.03
N ASP A 36 21.26 21.33 -14.98
CA ASP A 36 20.82 21.25 -13.59
C ASP A 36 19.30 21.11 -13.39
N VAL A 37 18.92 20.17 -12.51
CA VAL A 37 17.57 20.11 -11.92
C VAL A 37 17.45 21.24 -10.90
N ARG A 38 16.93 22.40 -11.35
CA ARG A 38 16.45 23.44 -10.44
C ARG A 38 15.09 23.06 -9.88
N VAL A 39 15.03 22.87 -8.55
CA VAL A 39 13.81 22.87 -7.76
C VAL A 39 13.23 24.29 -7.77
N LEU A 40 12.02 24.47 -8.31
CA LEU A 40 11.31 25.75 -8.26
C LEU A 40 10.57 25.89 -6.92
N PRO A 41 10.73 27.01 -6.19
CA PRO A 41 10.03 27.24 -4.93
C PRO A 41 8.55 27.59 -5.16
N ALA A 42 7.71 27.16 -4.22
CA ALA A 42 6.29 27.48 -4.15
C ALA A 42 6.09 29.01 -4.11
N GLN A 43 5.29 29.53 -5.03
CA GLN A 43 4.86 30.92 -4.99
C GLN A 43 3.77 31.10 -3.95
N THR A 44 4.11 31.79 -2.87
CA THR A 44 3.18 32.41 -1.93
C THR A 44 2.45 33.55 -2.63
N ARG A 45 1.11 33.51 -2.63
CA ARG A 45 0.28 34.70 -2.89
C ARG A 45 -0.28 35.18 -1.57
N ASP A 46 0.28 36.30 -1.11
CA ASP A 46 -0.29 37.18 -0.09
C ASP A 46 -1.39 38.02 -0.76
N ALA A 47 -2.58 38.07 -0.16
CA ALA A 47 -3.60 39.06 -0.48
C ALA A 47 -4.47 39.30 0.76
N ARG A 48 -4.05 40.28 1.56
CA ARG A 48 -4.84 40.94 2.59
C ARG A 48 -6.03 41.67 1.95
N SER A 49 -7.22 41.48 2.50
CA SER A 49 -8.28 42.49 2.48
C SER A 49 -9.23 42.27 3.64
N ARG A 50 -9.11 43.15 4.64
CA ARG A 50 -9.93 43.26 5.84
C ARG A 50 -11.37 43.67 5.50
N ARG A 51 -12.37 43.03 6.13
CA ARG A 51 -13.60 43.69 6.60
C ARG A 51 -14.06 43.04 7.91
N GLU A 52 -14.21 43.86 8.95
CA GLU A 52 -14.78 43.51 10.26
C GLU A 52 -16.32 43.38 10.21
N PRO A 53 -16.94 42.66 11.17
CA PRO A 53 -18.36 42.31 11.17
C PRO A 53 -19.21 43.26 12.05
N PRO A 54 -20.55 43.30 11.88
CA PRO A 54 -21.42 43.85 12.90
C PRO A 54 -21.73 42.82 13.99
N ARG A 55 -21.82 43.33 15.22
CA ARG A 55 -22.17 42.65 16.47
C ARG A 55 -23.67 42.37 16.56
N GLY A 56 -24.06 41.26 17.20
CA GLY A 56 -25.46 41.04 17.62
C GLY A 56 -25.78 39.62 18.11
N GLU A 57 -25.70 39.43 19.42
CA GLU A 57 -26.52 38.58 20.30
C GLU A 57 -26.53 37.03 20.19
N SER A 58 -25.84 36.42 21.16
CA SER A 58 -26.29 35.42 22.15
C SER A 58 -27.35 34.37 21.75
N GLY A 59 -26.96 33.10 21.79
CA GLY A 59 -27.88 31.95 21.77
C GLY A 59 -27.13 30.63 21.78
N ALA A 60 -26.83 30.12 22.98
CA ALA A 60 -26.28 28.78 23.20
C ALA A 60 -27.15 27.71 22.55
N ARG A 61 -26.57 26.88 21.67
CA ARG A 61 -27.14 25.59 21.23
C ARG A 61 -26.03 24.58 21.04
N GLU A 62 -26.03 23.59 21.94
CA GLU A 62 -25.38 22.29 21.78
C GLU A 62 -25.72 21.72 20.40
N ARG A 63 -24.70 21.38 19.62
CA ARG A 63 -24.87 20.54 18.43
C ARG A 63 -24.37 19.15 18.77
N LEU A 64 -25.29 18.35 19.29
CA LEU A 64 -25.24 16.89 19.22
C LEU A 64 -24.99 16.48 17.76
N ILE A 65 -23.88 15.80 17.52
CA ILE A 65 -23.64 15.06 16.29
C ILE A 65 -24.62 13.88 16.32
N SER A 66 -25.78 14.07 15.68
CA SER A 66 -26.75 13.01 15.45
C SER A 66 -26.22 12.12 14.31
N VAL A 67 -25.80 10.90 14.65
CA VAL A 67 -25.55 9.83 13.69
C VAL A 67 -26.91 9.26 13.29
N PRO A 68 -27.33 9.32 12.00
CA PRO A 68 -28.55 8.65 11.58
C PRO A 68 -28.31 7.15 11.56
N GLY A 69 -28.95 6.45 12.49
CA GLY A 69 -29.07 5.01 12.47
C GLY A 69 -30.09 4.55 11.40
N ARG A 70 -29.62 3.69 10.50
CA ARG A 70 -30.26 2.46 9.99
C ARG A 70 -29.34 1.94 8.89
N GLY A 71 -28.47 1.01 9.27
CA GLY A 71 -27.59 0.33 8.35
C GLY A 71 -28.40 -0.48 7.35
N ASN A 72 -28.15 -0.26 6.07
CA ASN A 72 -28.19 -1.36 5.12
C ASN A 72 -27.09 -2.31 5.57
N SER A 73 -27.47 -3.43 6.18
CA SER A 73 -26.60 -4.59 6.26
C SER A 73 -26.32 -5.01 4.82
N VAL A 74 -25.19 -4.59 4.28
CA VAL A 74 -24.62 -5.23 3.09
C VAL A 74 -24.31 -6.65 3.54
N ALA A 75 -25.14 -7.60 3.11
CA ALA A 75 -25.11 -8.95 3.63
C ALA A 75 -23.78 -9.63 3.26
N ALA A 76 -23.25 -10.48 4.15
CA ALA A 76 -22.09 -11.34 3.87
C ALA A 76 -22.25 -12.14 2.55
N ALA A 77 -23.50 -12.42 2.16
CA ALA A 77 -23.85 -13.08 0.90
C ALA A 77 -23.43 -12.30 -0.37
N ASP A 78 -23.43 -10.96 -0.34
CA ASP A 78 -23.06 -10.15 -1.50
C ASP A 78 -21.54 -10.08 -1.70
N TYR A 79 -20.75 -10.37 -0.66
CA TYR A 79 -19.30 -10.45 -0.77
C TYR A 79 -18.86 -11.71 -1.54
N ALA A 80 -19.53 -12.84 -1.31
CA ALA A 80 -19.13 -14.14 -1.86
C ALA A 80 -19.04 -14.19 -3.39
N GLU A 81 -19.86 -13.43 -4.12
CA GLU A 81 -19.88 -13.46 -5.60
C GLU A 81 -18.72 -12.66 -6.24
N SER A 82 -18.05 -11.79 -5.48
CA SER A 82 -16.98 -10.91 -5.98
C SER A 82 -15.61 -11.08 -5.31
N VAL A 83 -15.51 -12.03 -4.38
CA VAL A 83 -14.28 -12.41 -3.69
C VAL A 83 -13.56 -13.48 -4.48
N ARG A 84 -12.32 -13.19 -4.87
CA ARG A 84 -11.36 -14.20 -5.28
C ARG A 84 -10.27 -14.30 -4.23
N GLU A 85 -10.27 -15.39 -3.50
CA GLU A 85 -9.15 -15.73 -2.64
C GLU A 85 -8.06 -16.36 -3.51
N HIS A 86 -6.98 -15.62 -3.73
CA HIS A 86 -5.79 -16.16 -4.38
C HIS A 86 -4.89 -16.71 -3.27
N LEU A 87 -5.05 -18.01 -2.97
CA LEU A 87 -4.04 -18.73 -2.23
C LEU A 87 -2.78 -18.83 -3.10
N GLU A 88 -1.63 -18.50 -2.52
CA GLU A 88 -0.28 -18.40 -3.09
C GLU A 88 0.11 -19.46 -4.13
N ARG A 89 -0.41 -19.38 -5.36
CA ARG A 89 0.01 -20.22 -6.49
C ARG A 89 0.45 -19.39 -7.69
N GLU A 90 0.92 -18.16 -7.41
CA GLU A 90 1.53 -17.28 -8.39
C GLU A 90 3.05 -17.23 -8.15
N LEU A 91 3.84 -17.72 -9.10
CA LEU A 91 5.28 -17.55 -9.09
C LEU A 91 5.67 -16.33 -9.94
N LYS A 92 6.43 -15.40 -9.35
CA LYS A 92 6.91 -14.21 -10.06
C LYS A 92 8.37 -14.32 -10.43
N LEU A 93 8.65 -13.99 -11.69
CA LEU A 93 9.99 -13.97 -12.26
C LEU A 93 10.27 -12.58 -12.84
N SER A 94 11.52 -12.18 -12.74
CA SER A 94 12.02 -10.98 -13.43
C SER A 94 12.65 -11.38 -14.76
N ALA A 95 12.37 -10.61 -15.81
CA ALA A 95 12.91 -10.84 -17.13
C ALA A 95 13.87 -9.71 -17.53
N PRO A 96 15.08 -10.02 -18.03
CA PRO A 96 16.01 -9.00 -18.51
C PRO A 96 15.50 -8.32 -19.80
N SER A 97 16.14 -7.21 -20.15
CA SER A 97 15.91 -6.55 -21.44
C SER A 97 16.22 -7.53 -22.58
N GLY A 98 15.30 -7.64 -23.55
CA GLY A 98 15.44 -8.55 -24.69
C GLY A 98 14.96 -9.99 -24.45
N PHE A 99 14.49 -10.34 -23.25
CA PHE A 99 13.89 -11.65 -22.97
C PHE A 99 12.81 -12.00 -24.00
N ARG A 100 12.79 -13.25 -24.47
CA ARG A 100 11.74 -13.79 -25.32
C ARG A 100 11.14 -14.99 -24.60
N LEU A 101 9.81 -15.01 -24.50
CA LEU A 101 9.10 -16.16 -23.96
C LEU A 101 9.45 -17.38 -24.83
N PRO A 102 9.99 -18.46 -24.25
CA PRO A 102 10.29 -19.68 -25.00
C PRO A 102 9.00 -20.36 -25.46
N GLU A 103 9.11 -21.34 -26.35
CA GLU A 103 7.97 -22.19 -26.69
C GLU A 103 7.64 -23.10 -25.51
N LEU A 104 6.50 -22.85 -24.86
CA LEU A 104 6.05 -23.56 -23.66
C LEU A 104 5.14 -24.77 -23.95
N GLY A 105 4.88 -25.09 -25.23
CA GLY A 105 4.06 -26.24 -25.60
C GLY A 105 2.56 -26.13 -25.24
N GLY A 106 1.97 -24.94 -25.36
CA GLY A 106 0.58 -24.67 -25.00
C GLY A 106 -0.16 -23.73 -25.95
N THR A 107 -1.28 -23.18 -25.50
CA THR A 107 -2.15 -22.33 -26.31
C THR A 107 -1.89 -20.85 -26.00
N PRO A 108 -1.43 -20.03 -26.95
CA PRO A 108 -1.37 -18.59 -26.80
C PRO A 108 -2.77 -18.00 -26.58
N LEU A 109 -2.88 -17.08 -25.64
CA LEU A 109 -4.11 -16.32 -25.40
C LEU A 109 -4.04 -14.96 -26.14
N PRO A 110 -5.18 -14.31 -26.41
CA PRO A 110 -5.18 -13.01 -27.07
C PRO A 110 -4.34 -11.97 -26.32
N ASP A 111 -3.56 -11.19 -27.06
CA ASP A 111 -2.82 -10.06 -26.52
C ASP A 111 -3.77 -9.04 -25.88
N ARG A 112 -3.42 -8.57 -24.69
CA ARG A 112 -4.23 -7.63 -23.91
C ARG A 112 -3.47 -6.34 -23.67
N THR A 113 -4.17 -5.21 -23.75
CA THR A 113 -3.62 -3.91 -23.41
C THR A 113 -4.56 -3.16 -22.49
N PHE A 114 -4.06 -2.75 -21.34
CA PHE A 114 -4.85 -2.05 -20.33
C PHE A 114 -4.04 -0.97 -19.62
N VAL A 115 -4.76 -0.03 -19.02
CA VAL A 115 -4.19 1.04 -18.19
C VAL A 115 -4.68 0.84 -16.76
N SER A 116 -3.76 0.78 -15.80
CA SER A 116 -4.07 0.70 -14.38
C SER A 116 -3.68 1.99 -13.67
N THR A 117 -4.62 2.57 -12.92
CA THR A 117 -4.39 3.73 -12.05
C THR A 117 -4.49 3.28 -10.60
N TYR A 118 -3.41 3.44 -9.85
CA TYR A 118 -3.33 3.08 -8.44
C TYR A 118 -3.72 4.27 -7.57
N HIS A 119 -4.44 3.98 -6.50
CA HIS A 119 -4.97 4.96 -5.57
C HIS A 119 -4.49 4.65 -4.16
N ASP A 120 -4.08 5.69 -3.44
CA ASP A 120 -3.67 5.66 -2.04
C ASP A 120 -3.82 7.09 -1.49
N THR A 121 -3.56 7.28 -0.21
CA THR A 121 -3.44 8.61 0.41
C THR A 121 -2.12 9.28 0.04
N HIS A 122 -2.00 10.59 0.25
CA HIS A 122 -0.72 11.30 0.07
C HIS A 122 0.42 10.68 0.90
N GLY A 123 0.11 10.11 2.07
CA GLY A 123 1.06 9.45 2.96
C GLY A 123 1.32 7.97 2.64
N LEU A 124 0.67 7.42 1.61
CA LEU A 124 0.74 6.00 1.20
C LEU A 124 0.30 5.02 2.30
N GLN A 125 -0.73 5.38 3.05
CA GLN A 125 -1.27 4.56 4.15
C GLN A 125 -1.65 3.15 3.70
N LEU A 126 -2.29 2.96 2.54
CA LEU A 126 -2.65 1.62 2.08
C LEU A 126 -1.40 0.78 1.81
N ALA A 127 -0.41 1.33 1.11
CA ALA A 127 0.84 0.64 0.82
C ALA A 127 1.65 0.31 2.09
N ARG A 128 1.58 1.12 3.15
CA ARG A 128 2.23 0.80 4.44
C ARG A 128 1.67 -0.46 5.09
N HIS A 129 0.41 -0.81 4.81
CA HIS A 129 -0.25 -2.00 5.31
C HIS A 129 -0.40 -3.10 4.25
N GLY A 130 0.41 -3.10 3.17
CA GLY A 130 0.39 -4.18 2.18
C GLY A 130 -0.79 -4.13 1.20
N VAL A 131 -1.70 -3.15 1.36
CA VAL A 131 -2.94 -3.02 0.59
C VAL A 131 -2.68 -2.32 -0.74
N THR A 132 -3.33 -2.78 -1.81
CA THR A 132 -3.30 -2.08 -3.10
C THR A 132 -4.70 -1.89 -3.66
N LEU A 133 -5.04 -0.64 -3.99
CA LEU A 133 -6.27 -0.28 -4.68
C LEU A 133 -5.95 0.25 -6.08
N ARG A 134 -6.57 -0.31 -7.12
CA ARG A 134 -6.40 0.18 -8.49
C ARG A 134 -7.69 0.15 -9.29
N HIS A 135 -7.78 1.04 -10.26
CA HIS A 135 -8.76 0.99 -11.34
C HIS A 135 -8.06 0.60 -12.63
N ARG A 136 -8.51 -0.48 -13.27
CA ARG A 136 -8.03 -0.97 -14.56
C ARG A 136 -9.05 -0.63 -15.63
N LEU A 137 -8.59 0.00 -16.71
CA LEU A 137 -9.35 0.26 -17.93
C LEU A 137 -8.83 -0.61 -19.06
N GLU A 138 -9.69 -1.44 -19.62
CA GLU A 138 -9.38 -2.37 -20.71
C GLU A 138 -10.56 -2.46 -21.68
N GLY A 139 -10.33 -2.21 -22.98
CA GLY A 139 -11.40 -2.33 -23.99
C GLY A 139 -12.62 -1.42 -23.75
N GLY A 140 -12.47 -0.33 -22.98
CA GLY A 140 -13.58 0.53 -22.56
C GLY A 140 -14.25 0.11 -21.24
N SER A 141 -13.95 -1.08 -20.74
CA SER A 141 -14.46 -1.59 -19.46
C SER A 141 -13.56 -1.19 -18.31
N GLY A 142 -14.17 -0.60 -17.27
CA GLY A 142 -13.49 -0.19 -16.04
C GLY A 142 -13.73 -1.19 -14.90
N LEU A 143 -12.66 -1.59 -14.23
CA LEU A 143 -12.68 -2.55 -13.13
C LEU A 143 -11.84 -2.04 -11.96
N TRP A 144 -12.46 -1.85 -10.81
CA TRP A 144 -11.78 -1.65 -9.54
C TRP A 144 -11.27 -2.98 -9.01
N GLN A 145 -10.06 -2.97 -8.46
CA GLN A 145 -9.42 -4.13 -7.86
C GLN A 145 -8.80 -3.70 -6.53
N LEU A 146 -9.16 -4.39 -5.46
CA LEU A 146 -8.63 -4.20 -4.12
C LEU A 146 -7.94 -5.50 -3.70
N LYS A 147 -6.65 -5.41 -3.32
CA LYS A 147 -5.91 -6.53 -2.75
C LYS A 147 -5.62 -6.25 -1.28
N LEU A 148 -6.06 -7.13 -0.41
CA LEU A 148 -5.86 -7.07 1.03
C LEU A 148 -4.92 -8.22 1.46
N PRO A 149 -3.96 -7.98 2.36
CA PRO A 149 -3.25 -9.07 3.04
C PRO A 149 -4.22 -9.96 3.82
N SER A 150 -3.99 -11.26 3.88
CA SER A 150 -4.73 -12.22 4.70
C SER A 150 -3.82 -13.38 5.10
N GLY A 151 -3.16 -13.26 6.27
CA GLY A 151 -2.11 -14.20 6.67
C GLY A 151 -0.97 -14.25 5.64
N GLU A 152 -0.65 -15.46 5.16
CA GLU A 152 0.29 -15.68 4.05
C GLU A 152 -0.36 -15.44 2.67
N ALA A 153 -1.69 -15.46 2.59
CA ALA A 153 -2.43 -15.26 1.34
C ALA A 153 -2.86 -13.81 1.11
N ARG A 154 -3.57 -13.58 -0.01
CA ARG A 154 -4.21 -12.29 -0.32
C ARG A 154 -5.65 -12.49 -0.73
N ILE A 155 -6.51 -11.64 -0.19
CA ILE A 155 -7.89 -11.51 -0.65
C ILE A 155 -7.88 -10.50 -1.80
N GLU A 156 -8.41 -10.92 -2.95
CA GLU A 156 -8.60 -10.06 -4.11
C GLU A 156 -10.08 -9.84 -4.37
N LEU A 157 -10.48 -8.57 -4.36
CA LEU A 157 -11.85 -8.15 -4.61
C LEU A 157 -11.88 -7.35 -5.90
N GLU A 158 -12.87 -7.62 -6.75
CA GLU A 158 -13.03 -6.91 -8.01
C GLU A 158 -14.46 -6.41 -8.21
N GLU A 159 -14.61 -5.20 -8.75
CA GLU A 159 -15.91 -4.62 -9.06
C GLU A 159 -15.85 -3.78 -10.33
N ALA A 160 -16.81 -3.95 -11.23
CA ALA A 160 -16.96 -3.07 -12.37
C ALA A 160 -17.37 -1.66 -11.90
N GLY A 161 -16.78 -0.62 -12.50
CA GLY A 161 -17.17 0.74 -12.14
C GLY A 161 -16.37 1.83 -12.85
N PRO A 162 -16.86 3.08 -12.81
CA PRO A 162 -16.16 4.23 -13.38
C PRO A 162 -14.91 4.60 -12.57
N PRO A 163 -13.90 5.26 -13.17
CA PRO A 163 -12.66 5.65 -12.50
C PRO A 163 -12.81 6.82 -11.51
N ALA A 164 -14.00 7.43 -11.44
CA ALA A 164 -14.21 8.66 -10.66
C ALA A 164 -14.15 8.42 -9.15
N ARG A 165 -14.68 7.28 -8.68
CA ARG A 165 -14.68 6.92 -7.26
C ARG A 165 -14.62 5.39 -7.11
N PRO A 166 -13.86 4.87 -6.13
CA PRO A 166 -13.95 3.46 -5.77
C PRO A 166 -15.36 3.09 -5.30
N PRO A 167 -15.76 1.82 -5.46
CA PRO A 167 -17.03 1.35 -4.94
C PRO A 167 -17.14 1.54 -3.44
N GLU A 168 -18.36 1.80 -2.96
CA GLU A 168 -18.61 2.04 -1.53
C GLU A 168 -18.20 0.84 -0.67
N ARG A 169 -18.36 -0.39 -1.18
CA ARG A 169 -17.91 -1.60 -0.48
C ARG A 169 -16.40 -1.60 -0.22
N PHE A 170 -15.57 -1.16 -1.17
CA PHE A 170 -14.13 -1.07 -0.96
C PHE A 170 -13.79 0.03 0.04
N LEU A 171 -14.48 1.17 -0.01
CA LEU A 171 -14.27 2.26 0.95
C LEU A 171 -14.65 1.83 2.38
N ALA A 172 -15.68 1.02 2.55
CA ALA A 172 -16.07 0.48 3.86
C ALA A 172 -15.00 -0.44 4.45
N LEU A 173 -14.33 -1.25 3.63
CA LEU A 173 -13.21 -2.11 4.04
C LEU A 173 -11.94 -1.34 4.37
N LEU A 174 -11.77 -0.13 3.81
CA LEU A 174 -10.57 0.68 3.97
C LEU A 174 -10.69 1.75 5.04
N VAL A 175 -11.83 1.84 5.74
CA VAL A 175 -12.14 2.97 6.64
C VAL A 175 -11.12 3.14 7.76
N ALA A 176 -10.70 2.04 8.40
CA ALA A 176 -9.72 2.07 9.49
C ALA A 176 -8.32 2.46 8.98
N LEU A 177 -7.98 2.07 7.75
CA LEU A 177 -6.68 2.36 7.13
C LEU A 177 -6.60 3.79 6.58
N LEU A 178 -7.70 4.32 6.04
CA LEU A 178 -7.75 5.68 5.48
C LEU A 178 -7.89 6.73 6.56
N ARG A 179 -8.60 6.44 7.66
CA ARG A 179 -8.81 7.38 8.78
C ARG A 179 -9.35 8.76 8.36
N GLY A 180 -10.15 8.78 7.29
CA GLY A 180 -10.73 10.00 6.72
C GLY A 180 -9.84 10.75 5.71
N GLU A 181 -8.63 10.27 5.44
CA GLU A 181 -7.74 10.83 4.42
C GLU A 181 -8.23 10.55 3.00
N GLU A 182 -8.00 11.49 2.10
CA GLU A 182 -8.46 11.42 0.72
C GLU A 182 -7.62 10.43 -0.10
N LEU A 183 -8.30 9.63 -0.93
CA LEU A 183 -7.66 8.81 -1.95
C LEU A 183 -7.27 9.66 -3.17
N VAL A 184 -5.98 9.67 -3.47
CA VAL A 184 -5.41 10.31 -4.65
C VAL A 184 -4.77 9.29 -5.57
N ARG A 185 -4.51 9.68 -6.82
CA ARG A 185 -3.80 8.83 -7.78
C ARG A 185 -2.30 8.87 -7.48
N VAL A 186 -1.70 7.70 -7.24
CA VAL A 186 -0.27 7.60 -6.87
C VAL A 186 0.60 6.99 -7.96
N ALA A 187 0.01 6.20 -8.86
CA ALA A 187 0.73 5.68 -10.02
C ALA A 187 -0.22 5.38 -11.18
N ARG A 188 0.28 5.48 -12.41
CA ARG A 188 -0.45 5.07 -13.61
C ARG A 188 0.45 4.24 -14.51
N LEU A 189 -0.03 3.06 -14.89
CA LEU A 189 0.72 2.07 -15.65
C LEU A 189 -0.04 1.74 -16.92
N ARG A 190 0.68 1.57 -18.04
CA ARG A 190 0.16 0.92 -19.24
C ARG A 190 0.86 -0.43 -19.39
N THR A 191 0.07 -1.48 -19.49
CA THR A 191 0.56 -2.85 -19.62
C THR A 191 0.13 -3.41 -20.96
N ARG A 192 1.07 -4.07 -21.64
CA ARG A 192 0.80 -4.99 -22.74
C ARG A 192 1.10 -6.38 -22.25
N ARG A 193 0.07 -7.22 -22.15
CA ARG A 193 0.15 -8.59 -21.64
C ARG A 193 0.10 -9.56 -22.80
N ARG A 194 1.05 -10.48 -22.81
CA ARG A 194 0.99 -11.71 -23.60
C ARG A 194 0.87 -12.87 -22.64
N SER A 195 -0.04 -13.80 -22.91
CA SER A 195 -0.24 -14.96 -22.05
C SER A 195 -0.21 -16.25 -22.86
N VAL A 196 0.26 -17.33 -22.26
CA VAL A 196 0.19 -18.69 -22.79
C VAL A 196 -0.37 -19.61 -21.72
N ARG A 197 -1.34 -20.46 -22.08
CA ARG A 197 -1.81 -21.53 -21.19
C ARG A 197 -1.10 -22.83 -21.52
N ALA A 198 -0.32 -23.35 -20.58
CA ALA A 198 0.46 -24.57 -20.72
C ALA A 198 0.54 -25.30 -19.38
N ASP A 199 0.58 -26.64 -19.40
CA ASP A 199 0.79 -27.48 -18.19
C ASP A 199 -0.16 -27.19 -17.00
N GLY A 200 -1.39 -26.76 -17.28
CA GLY A 200 -2.39 -26.41 -16.25
C GLY A 200 -2.15 -25.05 -15.59
N ALA A 201 -1.26 -24.21 -16.14
CA ALA A 201 -0.96 -22.86 -15.68
C ALA A 201 -1.20 -21.82 -16.78
N GLU A 202 -1.44 -20.58 -16.38
CA GLU A 202 -1.29 -19.40 -17.24
C GLU A 202 0.05 -18.73 -16.98
N ILE A 203 0.86 -18.61 -18.04
CA ILE A 203 2.13 -17.90 -18.03
C ILE A 203 1.89 -16.54 -18.65
N VAL A 204 2.15 -15.51 -17.87
CA VAL A 204 1.93 -14.11 -18.21
C VAL A 204 3.28 -13.43 -18.45
N ASP A 205 3.36 -12.66 -19.52
CA ASP A 205 4.47 -11.79 -19.85
C ASP A 205 3.98 -10.35 -20.04
N ASP A 206 4.13 -9.55 -18.99
CA ASP A 206 3.74 -8.15 -18.94
C ASP A 206 4.90 -7.25 -19.36
N ALA A 207 4.71 -6.49 -20.44
CA ALA A 207 5.52 -5.31 -20.74
C ALA A 207 4.85 -4.07 -20.14
N VAL A 208 5.44 -3.52 -19.07
CA VAL A 208 4.87 -2.43 -18.27
C VAL A 208 5.60 -1.12 -18.54
N ALA A 209 4.83 -0.06 -18.76
CA ALA A 209 5.30 1.31 -18.85
C ALA A 209 4.65 2.17 -17.75
N VAL A 210 5.48 2.84 -16.95
CA VAL A 210 5.04 3.82 -15.94
C VAL A 210 4.80 5.17 -16.61
N LEU A 211 3.64 5.76 -16.35
CA LEU A 211 3.17 6.98 -16.98
C LEU A 211 3.18 8.15 -16.01
N ASP A 212 3.71 9.28 -16.48
CA ASP A 212 3.60 10.61 -15.88
C ASP A 212 2.91 11.52 -16.91
N GLY A 213 1.61 11.73 -16.73
CA GLY A 213 0.74 12.30 -17.77
C GLY A 213 0.76 11.45 -19.04
N GLN A 214 1.34 12.00 -20.12
CA GLN A 214 1.54 11.31 -21.40
C GLN A 214 2.96 10.73 -21.57
N ARG A 215 3.90 11.06 -20.68
CA ARG A 215 5.30 10.64 -20.78
C ARG A 215 5.50 9.27 -20.14
N VAL A 216 6.34 8.45 -20.75
CA VAL A 216 6.82 7.20 -20.12
C VAL A 216 8.09 7.52 -19.34
N THR A 217 8.07 7.29 -18.02
CA THR A 217 9.22 7.55 -17.13
C THR A 217 10.07 6.31 -16.91
N ARG A 218 9.46 5.13 -16.88
CA ARG A 218 10.14 3.85 -16.65
C ARG A 218 9.45 2.73 -17.43
N ARG A 219 10.21 1.69 -17.76
CA ARG A 219 9.69 0.44 -18.31
C ARG A 219 10.29 -0.74 -17.55
N PHE A 220 9.52 -1.80 -17.42
CA PHE A 220 9.99 -3.09 -16.93
C PHE A 220 9.16 -4.23 -17.51
N ARG A 221 9.66 -5.45 -17.33
CA ARG A 221 8.91 -6.66 -17.61
C ARG A 221 8.65 -7.43 -16.33
N GLU A 222 7.54 -8.14 -16.30
CA GLU A 222 7.12 -9.00 -15.21
C GLU A 222 6.59 -10.29 -15.81
N LEU A 223 7.14 -11.42 -15.37
CA LEU A 223 6.66 -12.74 -15.71
C LEU A 223 5.93 -13.31 -14.50
N GLU A 224 4.72 -13.81 -14.70
CA GLU A 224 3.91 -14.43 -13.66
C GLU A 224 3.50 -15.83 -14.15
N ILE A 225 3.58 -16.86 -13.30
CA ILE A 225 3.02 -18.19 -13.56
C ILE A 225 1.89 -18.40 -12.57
N GLU A 226 0.66 -18.48 -13.04
CA GLU A 226 -0.53 -18.70 -12.23
C GLU A 226 -1.03 -20.14 -12.44
N LEU A 227 -1.00 -20.97 -11.40
CA LEU A 227 -1.57 -22.32 -11.49
C LEU A 227 -3.09 -22.24 -11.50
N LEU A 228 -3.71 -22.79 -12.55
CA LEU A 228 -5.16 -22.89 -12.68
C LEU A 228 -5.63 -24.27 -12.22
N GLU A 229 -5.06 -25.31 -12.83
CA GLU A 229 -5.39 -26.73 -12.61
C GLU A 229 -4.13 -27.60 -12.44
N GLY A 230 -2.95 -27.01 -12.60
CA GLY A 230 -1.66 -27.70 -12.48
C GLY A 230 -1.25 -27.97 -11.03
N ASP A 231 -0.21 -28.80 -10.88
CA ASP A 231 0.42 -29.10 -9.59
C ASP A 231 1.77 -28.39 -9.44
N GLU A 232 2.40 -28.53 -8.27
CA GLU A 232 3.74 -27.97 -8.05
C GLU A 232 4.80 -28.52 -9.01
N ARG A 233 4.63 -29.72 -9.57
CA ARG A 233 5.57 -30.28 -10.54
C ARG A 233 5.49 -29.50 -11.84
N SER A 234 4.30 -29.13 -12.29
CA SER A 234 4.10 -28.21 -13.41
C SER A 234 4.75 -26.86 -13.15
N LEU A 235 4.55 -26.28 -11.96
CA LEU A 235 5.16 -25.01 -11.60
C LEU A 235 6.70 -25.06 -11.71
N ARG A 236 7.32 -26.08 -11.11
CA ARG A 236 8.79 -26.25 -11.16
C ARG A 236 9.32 -26.45 -12.58
N ARG A 237 8.60 -27.18 -13.44
CA ARG A 237 9.00 -27.35 -14.86
C ARG A 237 8.95 -26.01 -15.61
N LEU A 238 7.85 -25.27 -15.47
CA LEU A 238 7.68 -23.98 -16.14
C LEU A 238 8.70 -22.96 -15.63
N GLU A 239 8.95 -22.92 -14.33
CA GLU A 239 10.00 -22.08 -13.73
C GLU A 239 11.37 -22.41 -14.32
N ALA A 240 11.74 -23.68 -14.40
CA ALA A 240 13.01 -24.11 -14.97
C ALA A 240 13.14 -23.67 -16.44
N MET A 241 12.11 -23.88 -17.25
CA MET A 241 12.09 -23.46 -18.66
C MET A 241 12.27 -21.95 -18.82
N LEU A 242 11.58 -21.15 -18.00
CA LEU A 242 11.70 -19.69 -18.05
C LEU A 242 13.07 -19.22 -17.57
N THR A 243 13.63 -19.87 -16.54
CA THR A 243 14.95 -19.57 -16.01
C THR A 243 16.05 -19.92 -17.01
N ASP A 244 15.95 -21.07 -17.69
CA ASP A 244 16.85 -21.47 -18.78
C ASP A 244 16.81 -20.47 -19.95
N ALA A 245 15.64 -19.87 -20.20
CA ALA A 245 15.47 -18.77 -21.17
C ALA A 245 15.99 -17.40 -20.66
N GLY A 246 16.55 -17.34 -19.45
CA GLY A 246 17.19 -16.16 -18.87
C GLY A 246 16.29 -15.34 -17.94
N ALA A 247 15.09 -15.82 -17.59
CA ALA A 247 14.36 -15.25 -16.46
C ALA A 247 15.11 -15.50 -15.16
N ARG A 248 14.83 -14.70 -14.13
CA ARG A 248 15.42 -14.86 -12.80
C ARG A 248 14.31 -14.94 -11.77
N PRO A 249 14.43 -15.84 -10.77
CA PRO A 249 13.62 -15.77 -9.56
C PRO A 249 13.61 -14.34 -9.04
N GLY A 250 12.41 -13.80 -8.85
CA GLY A 250 12.23 -12.48 -8.26
C GLY A 250 11.70 -12.64 -6.85
N GLU A 251 12.16 -11.79 -5.93
CA GLU A 251 11.39 -11.56 -4.72
C GLU A 251 10.02 -10.99 -5.11
N PHE A 252 8.97 -11.44 -4.41
CA PHE A 252 7.63 -10.94 -4.64
C PHE A 252 7.58 -9.43 -4.32
N GLU A 253 7.55 -8.61 -5.36
CA GLU A 253 7.37 -7.17 -5.26
C GLU A 253 6.14 -6.77 -6.08
N PRO A 254 5.00 -6.43 -5.46
CA PRO A 254 3.83 -6.03 -6.22
C PRO A 254 4.14 -4.79 -7.06
N LYS A 255 3.58 -4.73 -8.28
CA LYS A 255 3.83 -3.67 -9.27
C LYS A 255 3.84 -2.25 -8.69
N LEU A 256 2.96 -1.92 -7.74
CA LEU A 256 2.91 -0.59 -7.10
C LEU A 256 4.22 -0.26 -6.35
N TYR A 257 4.72 -1.20 -5.54
CA TYR A 257 5.91 -1.03 -4.71
C TYR A 257 7.14 -0.84 -5.60
N ARG A 258 7.27 -1.68 -6.64
CA ARG A 258 8.32 -1.55 -7.65
C ARG A 258 8.32 -0.20 -8.35
N VAL A 259 7.13 0.31 -8.69
CA VAL A 259 6.96 1.59 -9.37
C VAL A 259 7.34 2.76 -8.47
N LEU A 260 6.93 2.72 -7.21
CA LEU A 260 7.17 3.76 -6.23
C LEU A 260 8.54 3.65 -5.54
N GLY A 261 9.26 2.55 -5.72
CA GLY A 261 10.53 2.28 -5.04
C GLY A 261 10.34 2.05 -3.54
N LEU A 262 9.27 1.36 -3.15
CA LEU A 262 8.93 1.07 -1.76
C LEU A 262 9.32 -0.36 -1.41
N ALA A 263 9.75 -0.57 -0.16
CA ALA A 263 9.82 -1.91 0.39
C ALA A 263 8.39 -2.44 0.63
N TYR A 264 8.13 -3.69 0.27
CA TYR A 264 6.87 -4.35 0.65
C TYR A 264 6.89 -4.61 2.17
N PRO A 265 5.85 -4.20 2.91
CA PRO A 265 5.85 -4.38 4.35
C PRO A 265 5.85 -5.87 4.71
N PRO A 266 6.64 -6.29 5.72
CA PRO A 266 6.57 -7.65 6.22
C PRO A 266 5.17 -7.91 6.82
N GLY A 267 4.69 -9.16 6.72
CA GLY A 267 3.40 -9.57 7.29
C GLY A 267 3.34 -9.48 8.83
N HIS A 268 4.48 -9.30 9.48
CA HIS A 268 4.61 -9.02 10.91
C HIS A 268 5.60 -7.87 11.10
N VAL A 269 5.24 -6.92 11.98
CA VAL A 269 6.18 -5.89 12.42
C VAL A 269 6.96 -6.46 13.59
N ASP A 270 8.27 -6.64 13.42
CA ASP A 270 9.15 -6.93 14.54
C ASP A 270 9.16 -5.75 15.50
N VAL A 271 8.53 -5.94 16.64
CA VAL A 271 8.52 -4.96 17.72
C VAL A 271 9.91 -5.01 18.37
N PRO A 272 10.70 -3.92 18.34
CA PRO A 272 12.03 -3.93 18.93
C PRO A 272 11.97 -4.33 20.41
N THR A 273 12.91 -5.14 20.87
CA THR A 273 13.06 -5.43 22.30
C THR A 273 13.44 -4.14 23.01
N ALA A 274 12.46 -3.51 23.65
CA ALA A 274 12.65 -2.23 24.32
C ALA A 274 13.49 -2.38 25.59
N ALA A 275 14.42 -1.44 25.80
CA ALA A 275 15.29 -1.43 26.97
C ALA A 275 14.61 -0.77 28.19
N ALA A 276 13.73 0.21 27.96
CA ALA A 276 13.01 0.94 29.01
C ALA A 276 11.52 0.55 29.08
N PRO A 277 10.88 0.57 30.28
CA PRO A 277 9.46 0.21 30.42
C PRO A 277 8.49 1.02 29.55
N GLY A 278 8.73 2.33 29.39
CA GLY A 278 7.88 3.20 28.56
C GLY A 278 7.97 2.87 27.07
N GLU A 279 9.18 2.55 26.59
CA GLU A 279 9.40 2.09 25.22
C GLU A 279 8.73 0.73 24.99
N ALA A 280 8.81 -0.20 25.95
CA ALA A 280 8.17 -1.51 25.85
C ALA A 280 6.64 -1.39 25.73
N ILE A 281 6.04 -0.50 26.51
CA ILE A 281 4.59 -0.23 26.43
C ILE A 281 4.23 0.42 25.09
N GLY A 282 5.02 1.40 24.63
CA GLY A 282 4.78 2.04 23.33
C GLY A 282 4.85 1.04 22.18
N ALA A 283 5.85 0.16 22.20
CA ALA A 283 6.05 -0.86 21.19
C ALA A 283 4.91 -1.91 21.21
N ALA A 284 4.50 -2.35 22.41
CA ALA A 284 3.37 -3.27 22.58
C ALA A 284 2.03 -2.63 22.14
N MET A 285 1.82 -1.35 22.40
CA MET A 285 0.64 -0.61 21.93
C MET A 285 0.62 -0.46 20.41
N LEU A 286 1.77 -0.16 19.80
CA LEU A 286 1.91 -0.08 18.34
C LEU A 286 1.56 -1.42 17.70
N GLU A 287 2.07 -2.53 18.24
CA GLU A 287 1.72 -3.87 17.76
C GLU A 287 0.21 -4.10 17.76
N GLN A 288 -0.49 -3.77 18.85
CA GLN A 288 -1.94 -3.98 18.89
C GLN A 288 -2.69 -3.03 17.95
N TYR A 289 -2.19 -1.81 17.73
CA TYR A 289 -2.74 -0.90 16.74
C TYR A 289 -2.62 -1.48 15.32
N GLU A 290 -1.44 -1.97 14.95
CA GLU A 290 -1.22 -2.62 13.65
C GLU A 290 -2.11 -3.86 13.46
N GLN A 291 -2.28 -4.67 14.50
CA GLN A 291 -3.18 -5.83 14.49
C GLN A 291 -4.65 -5.41 14.30
N LEU A 292 -5.10 -4.33 14.94
CA LEU A 292 -6.45 -3.80 14.72
C LEU A 292 -6.66 -3.37 13.27
N LEU A 293 -5.66 -2.73 12.65
CA LEU A 293 -5.75 -2.29 11.25
C LEU A 293 -5.68 -3.45 10.26
N ALA A 294 -4.82 -4.43 10.51
CA ALA A 294 -4.66 -5.59 9.64
C ALA A 294 -5.94 -6.43 9.55
N HIS A 295 -6.64 -6.59 10.68
CA HIS A 295 -7.82 -7.46 10.77
C HIS A 295 -9.17 -6.74 10.59
N ASP A 296 -9.21 -5.39 10.52
CA ASP A 296 -10.46 -4.65 10.27
C ASP A 296 -11.11 -5.01 8.92
N PRO A 297 -10.38 -5.09 7.78
CA PRO A 297 -10.99 -5.49 6.51
C PRO A 297 -11.58 -6.91 6.54
N GLY A 298 -10.83 -7.88 7.05
CA GLY A 298 -11.28 -9.27 7.15
C GLY A 298 -12.48 -9.45 8.08
N THR A 299 -12.48 -8.74 9.22
CA THR A 299 -13.62 -8.70 10.15
C THR A 299 -14.89 -8.17 9.48
N ARG A 300 -14.76 -7.16 8.62
CA ARG A 300 -15.90 -6.58 7.87
C ARG A 300 -16.38 -7.49 6.75
N LEU A 301 -15.47 -8.21 6.09
CA LEU A 301 -15.79 -9.22 5.09
C LEU A 301 -16.54 -10.40 5.71
N GLY A 302 -16.18 -10.78 6.93
CA GLY A 302 -16.79 -11.90 7.64
C GLY A 302 -16.48 -13.27 7.02
N THR A 303 -15.41 -13.35 6.23
CA THR A 303 -15.00 -14.58 5.53
C THR A 303 -14.22 -15.53 6.41
N ASP A 304 -13.39 -15.00 7.32
CA ASP A 304 -12.62 -15.78 8.28
C ASP A 304 -12.94 -15.33 9.72
N PRO A 305 -13.50 -16.22 10.57
CA PRO A 305 -13.70 -15.95 11.99
C PRO A 305 -12.42 -15.55 12.74
N GLU A 306 -11.25 -15.94 12.23
CA GLU A 306 -9.95 -15.62 12.82
C GLU A 306 -9.65 -14.12 12.79
N ASP A 307 -10.03 -13.40 11.74
CA ASP A 307 -9.87 -11.94 11.67
C ASP A 307 -10.62 -11.24 12.82
N LEU A 308 -11.88 -11.62 13.02
CA LEU A 308 -12.69 -11.11 14.11
C LEU A 308 -12.12 -11.53 15.47
N HIS A 309 -11.59 -12.74 15.59
CA HIS A 309 -10.92 -13.20 16.79
C HIS A 309 -9.70 -12.34 17.12
N GLN A 310 -8.79 -12.17 16.16
CA GLN A 310 -7.55 -11.42 16.36
C GLN A 310 -7.81 -9.93 16.61
N MET A 311 -8.78 -9.32 15.93
CA MET A 311 -9.17 -7.94 16.21
C MET A 311 -9.69 -7.77 17.66
N ARG A 312 -10.48 -8.73 18.16
CA ARG A 312 -10.91 -8.76 19.57
C ARG A 312 -9.73 -8.96 20.54
N VAL A 313 -8.77 -9.81 20.19
CA VAL A 313 -7.54 -10.04 20.97
C VAL A 313 -6.72 -8.76 21.08
N ALA A 314 -6.49 -8.08 19.97
CA ALA A 314 -5.73 -6.82 19.92
C ALA A 314 -6.38 -5.73 20.77
N ALA A 315 -7.69 -5.52 20.63
CA ALA A 315 -8.44 -4.56 21.46
C ALA A 315 -8.33 -4.87 22.97
N ARG A 316 -8.45 -6.16 23.34
CA ARG A 316 -8.31 -6.60 24.74
C ARG A 316 -6.89 -6.36 25.27
N ARG A 317 -5.85 -6.70 24.49
CA ARG A 317 -4.45 -6.52 24.86
C ARG A 317 -4.09 -5.05 25.02
N ALA A 318 -4.51 -4.18 24.10
CA ALA A 318 -4.32 -2.74 24.22
C ALA A 318 -4.92 -2.19 25.52
N ARG A 319 -6.13 -2.62 25.89
CA ARG A 319 -6.74 -2.26 27.19
C ARG A 319 -5.94 -2.80 28.38
N ALA A 320 -5.37 -4.00 28.29
CA ALA A 320 -4.54 -4.55 29.35
C ALA A 320 -3.25 -3.74 29.54
N PHE A 321 -2.59 -3.35 28.45
CA PHE A 321 -1.38 -2.53 28.48
C PHE A 321 -1.64 -1.15 29.07
N LEU A 322 -2.71 -0.46 28.67
CA LEU A 322 -3.11 0.81 29.29
C LEU A 322 -3.37 0.68 30.80
N ARG A 323 -3.83 -0.49 31.28
CA ARG A 323 -4.00 -0.76 32.72
C ARG A 323 -2.66 -0.88 33.43
N ALA A 324 -1.78 -1.71 32.86
CA ALA A 324 -0.47 -2.01 33.45
C ALA A 324 0.45 -0.79 33.47
N ALA A 325 0.36 0.04 32.42
CA ALA A 325 1.13 1.25 32.24
C ALA A 325 0.59 2.47 33.00
N ARG A 326 -0.52 2.35 33.76
CA ARG A 326 -1.21 3.47 34.41
C ARG A 326 -0.29 4.45 35.16
N PRO A 327 0.76 4.03 35.91
CA PRO A 327 1.65 4.96 36.60
C PRO A 327 2.51 5.84 35.68
N LEU A 328 2.63 5.48 34.40
CA LEU A 328 3.49 6.12 33.41
C LEU A 328 2.70 6.98 32.40
N LEU A 329 1.37 6.95 32.46
CA LEU A 329 0.49 7.58 31.48
C LEU A 329 -0.34 8.69 32.12
N ASP A 330 -0.75 9.64 31.29
CA ASP A 330 -1.83 10.56 31.67
C ASP A 330 -3.11 9.77 31.95
N VAL A 331 -3.69 9.98 33.13
CA VAL A 331 -4.79 9.15 33.64
C VAL A 331 -6.07 9.38 32.85
N ASP A 332 -6.36 10.62 32.48
CA ASP A 332 -7.59 10.98 31.79
C ASP A 332 -7.56 10.47 30.35
N TRP A 333 -6.45 10.70 29.64
CA TRP A 333 -6.21 10.17 28.31
C TRP A 333 -6.28 8.63 28.28
N ALA A 334 -5.63 7.95 29.23
CA ALA A 334 -5.64 6.49 29.27
C ALA A 334 -7.04 5.94 29.56
N ASN A 335 -7.83 6.60 30.40
CA ASN A 335 -9.20 6.19 30.70
C ASN A 335 -10.14 6.37 29.50
N GLU A 336 -10.02 7.49 28.79
CA GLU A 336 -10.78 7.75 27.57
C GLU A 336 -10.50 6.67 26.51
N LEU A 337 -9.22 6.43 26.19
CA LEU A 337 -8.85 5.41 25.20
C LEU A 337 -9.29 4.00 25.63
N ARG A 338 -9.23 3.67 26.93
CA ARG A 338 -9.73 2.38 27.45
C ARG A 338 -11.24 2.23 27.29
N ALA A 339 -12.00 3.32 27.39
CA ALA A 339 -13.44 3.34 27.19
C ALA A 339 -13.77 3.11 25.72
N GLU A 340 -13.12 3.81 24.79
CA GLU A 340 -13.26 3.63 23.34
C GLU A 340 -12.91 2.20 22.90
N LEU A 341 -11.80 1.65 23.37
CA LEU A 341 -11.45 0.24 23.13
C LEU A 341 -12.45 -0.73 23.77
N GLY A 342 -13.09 -0.32 24.87
CA GLY A 342 -14.17 -1.08 25.51
C GLY A 342 -15.44 -1.11 24.66
N TRP A 343 -15.82 0.04 24.11
CA TRP A 343 -16.90 0.18 23.15
C TRP A 343 -16.62 -0.65 21.89
N LEU A 344 -15.42 -0.57 21.32
CA LEU A 344 -15.03 -1.38 20.17
C LEU A 344 -15.15 -2.88 20.48
N GLY A 345 -14.63 -3.32 21.63
CA GLY A 345 -14.75 -4.72 22.06
C GLY A 345 -16.19 -5.19 22.22
N ALA A 346 -17.10 -4.33 22.70
CA ALA A 346 -18.53 -4.63 22.78
C ALA A 346 -19.18 -4.72 21.39
N ALA A 347 -18.88 -3.79 20.48
CA ALA A 347 -19.38 -3.81 19.11
C ALA A 347 -18.94 -5.08 18.37
N LEU A 348 -17.65 -5.43 18.48
CA LEU A 348 -17.10 -6.68 17.94
C LEU A 348 -17.73 -7.90 18.62
N GLY A 349 -18.06 -7.83 19.90
CA GLY A 349 -18.68 -8.92 20.67
C GLY A 349 -20.11 -9.26 20.23
N ALA A 350 -20.85 -8.30 19.66
CA ALA A 350 -22.20 -8.53 19.14
C ALA A 350 -22.20 -9.31 17.82
N ALA A 351 -21.10 -9.30 17.06
CA ALA A 351 -20.95 -10.03 15.80
C ALA A 351 -20.70 -11.54 16.00
N ARG A 352 -21.19 -12.13 17.10
CA ARG A 352 -20.88 -13.52 17.51
C ARG A 352 -21.79 -14.58 16.90
N ASP A 353 -22.85 -14.16 16.20
CA ASP A 353 -23.89 -15.02 15.63
C ASP A 353 -24.01 -14.86 14.11
N LEU A 354 -22.89 -14.85 13.39
CA LEU A 354 -22.87 -14.91 11.92
C LEU A 354 -22.08 -16.12 11.43
#